data_AF-A0AAV0Y380-F1
#
_entry.id   AF-A0AAV0Y380-F1
#
_cell.length_a   1.000
_cell.length_b   1.000
_cell.length_c   1.000
_cell.angle_alpha   90.00
_cell.angle_beta   90.00
_cell.angle_gamma   90.00
#
_symmetry.space_group_name_H-M   'P 1'
#
loop_
_entity.id
_entity.type
_entity.pdbx_description
1 polymer ?
#
loop_
_entity_poly.entity_id
_entity_poly.type
_entity_poly.pdbx_seq_one_letter_code
_entity_poly.pdbx_strand_id
1 'polypeptide(L)'
;MPKCVFENCDSGTRKKGKNQMNHEVHLHRFPKDINLCLMWLQQIEYGQSINAKSINIKSAVVCSLHFAPYHINKPLIQKLLNYSPKRMRNLNDDAIPLSIFGTDYYDIPFIRPVNPSTPLNIVEPQKINTPAGVFNVESNIQHQNISKKLDFVNIELGVQPLVDESDDNDNPSNNGLIQKLMETVDFYKNKNNELKEDKNNLQNNILTLRKENEALKNIVSGLENNFELRFHSLLSKLFTPTQIDMLLHPKLKAYKWTSDDISSAITLRSVSLKAYRYLRNKKCFPLPGMSTLRTWASTFTIQPGVLTNVLKLMKVKGDFLTEEEKLTVISFDETYISHRICYDKKFEKVYGPHRCVQTVVARGLLSNWKQPIFYNYDTSMTKELLNNIIQALHENGFNVIAIVSDMGSSNVGLWRDMGISITNTSFKHPMTNRNVHVFADVPHMLKLARNHFLDQGFILPNGKYIGKNILQQLMKLNEGNDFKLAHKISDRHISVEGTARMNVRLAANVFSNTVAKAILFCGNNKYINDYNWKEVKLYTIKLAIKNMYRRSFD
;
A
#
# COMPACT_ATOMS: atom_id res chain seq x y z
N MET A 1 7.68 -6.34 -52.90
CA MET A 1 6.62 -6.69 -51.93
C MET A 1 6.17 -5.43 -51.21
N PRO A 2 4.94 -5.36 -50.68
CA PRO A 2 4.53 -4.21 -49.88
C PRO A 2 5.36 -4.15 -48.58
N LYS A 3 5.69 -2.95 -48.12
CA LYS A 3 6.43 -2.68 -46.86
C LYS A 3 5.41 -2.31 -45.77
N CYS A 4 5.66 -2.70 -44.52
CA CYS A 4 4.86 -2.27 -43.38
C CYS A 4 4.78 -0.74 -43.28
N VAL A 5 3.63 -0.21 -42.86
CA VAL A 5 3.35 1.24 -42.81
C VAL A 5 3.98 1.94 -41.60
N PHE A 6 4.28 1.22 -40.51
CA PHE A 6 4.90 1.80 -39.31
C PHE A 6 6.29 2.37 -39.60
N GLU A 7 6.56 3.58 -39.10
CA GLU A 7 7.89 4.20 -39.14
C GLU A 7 8.93 3.28 -38.46
N ASN A 8 10.11 3.12 -39.08
CA ASN A 8 11.20 2.24 -38.61
C ASN A 8 10.90 0.71 -38.61
N CYS A 9 9.81 0.26 -39.23
CA CYS A 9 9.57 -1.18 -39.42
C CYS A 9 10.14 -1.66 -40.76
N ASP A 10 11.12 -2.57 -40.71
CA ASP A 10 11.74 -3.16 -41.91
C ASP A 10 11.07 -4.45 -42.40
N SER A 11 9.87 -4.75 -41.87
CA SER A 11 9.07 -5.88 -42.31
C SER A 11 8.54 -5.65 -43.74
N GLY A 12 9.10 -6.39 -44.70
CA GLY A 12 8.76 -6.35 -46.13
C GLY A 12 9.65 -5.39 -46.94
N THR A 13 10.02 -5.79 -48.17
CA THR A 13 10.94 -5.02 -49.03
C THR A 13 10.32 -4.62 -50.38
N ARG A 14 10.52 -3.35 -50.77
CA ARG A 14 10.16 -2.82 -52.11
C ARG A 14 11.20 -3.20 -53.20
N LYS A 15 12.43 -3.59 -52.83
CA LYS A 15 13.49 -4.01 -53.78
C LYS A 15 13.34 -5.50 -54.15
N LYS A 16 13.26 -5.83 -55.45
CA LYS A 16 13.40 -7.21 -55.95
C LYS A 16 14.83 -7.69 -55.62
N GLY A 17 14.98 -8.82 -54.92
CA GLY A 17 16.27 -9.54 -54.80
C GLY A 17 16.99 -9.53 -53.45
N LYS A 18 16.48 -8.89 -52.39
CA LYS A 18 17.01 -9.07 -51.02
C LYS A 18 15.96 -9.73 -50.13
N ASN A 19 16.04 -11.05 -50.01
CA ASN A 19 15.27 -11.84 -49.04
C ASN A 19 15.90 -11.70 -47.66
N GLN A 20 15.51 -10.68 -46.90
CA GLN A 20 15.53 -10.78 -45.43
C GLN A 20 14.09 -11.09 -44.99
N MET A 21 13.63 -12.31 -45.28
CA MET A 21 12.43 -12.81 -44.63
C MET A 21 12.87 -13.48 -43.33
N ASN A 22 12.59 -12.84 -42.19
CA ASN A 22 12.19 -13.64 -41.04
C ASN A 22 10.90 -14.35 -41.48
N HIS A 23 10.98 -15.65 -41.74
CA HIS A 23 9.88 -16.49 -42.23
C HIS A 23 8.63 -16.54 -41.32
N GLU A 24 8.65 -15.78 -40.23
CA GLU A 24 7.62 -15.73 -39.20
C GLU A 24 6.73 -14.47 -39.26
N VAL A 25 7.09 -13.43 -40.02
CA VAL A 25 6.36 -12.15 -40.04
C VAL A 25 5.36 -12.07 -41.20
N HIS A 26 4.11 -11.73 -40.90
CA HIS A 26 3.02 -11.65 -41.87
C HIS A 26 2.55 -10.24 -42.10
N LEU A 27 2.15 -9.94 -43.34
CA LEU A 27 1.62 -8.64 -43.72
C LEU A 27 0.11 -8.73 -43.89
N HIS A 28 -0.63 -7.92 -43.13
CA HIS A 28 -2.07 -7.82 -43.14
C HIS A 28 -2.50 -6.54 -43.87
N ARG A 29 -3.51 -6.65 -44.74
CA ARG A 29 -4.10 -5.49 -45.42
C ARG A 29 -5.08 -4.79 -44.48
N PHE A 30 -5.34 -3.50 -44.74
CA PHE A 30 -6.35 -2.76 -44.00
C PHE A 30 -7.74 -3.41 -44.11
N PRO A 31 -8.52 -3.42 -43.02
CA PRO A 31 -9.90 -3.92 -43.02
C PRO A 31 -10.79 -3.19 -44.03
N LYS A 32 -11.85 -3.88 -44.49
CA LYS A 32 -12.88 -3.26 -45.35
C LYS A 32 -13.86 -2.37 -44.57
N ASP A 33 -14.01 -2.61 -43.27
CA ASP A 33 -14.84 -1.78 -42.40
C ASP A 33 -14.18 -0.41 -42.19
N ILE A 34 -14.95 0.64 -42.49
CA ILE A 34 -14.51 2.04 -42.45
C ILE A 34 -14.12 2.43 -41.01
N ASN A 35 -14.89 1.98 -40.00
CA ASN A 35 -14.63 2.34 -38.61
C ASN A 35 -13.33 1.71 -38.11
N LEU A 36 -13.14 0.40 -38.35
CA LEU A 36 -11.93 -0.31 -37.97
C LEU A 36 -10.69 0.21 -38.73
N CYS A 37 -10.86 0.58 -40.00
CA CYS A 37 -9.81 1.23 -40.79
C CYS A 37 -9.38 2.58 -40.18
N LEU A 38 -10.33 3.40 -39.71
CA LEU A 38 -10.04 4.67 -39.03
C LEU A 38 -9.28 4.43 -37.72
N MET A 39 -9.67 3.41 -36.95
CA MET A 39 -8.97 3.04 -35.70
C MET A 39 -7.53 2.60 -35.98
N TRP A 40 -7.29 1.82 -37.05
CA TRP A 40 -5.93 1.46 -37.48
C TRP A 40 -5.10 2.70 -37.86
N LEU A 41 -5.68 3.64 -38.61
CA LEU A 41 -4.99 4.88 -39.01
C LEU A 41 -4.65 5.77 -37.80
N GLN A 42 -5.60 5.94 -36.88
CA GLN A 42 -5.40 6.72 -35.66
C GLN A 42 -4.27 6.13 -34.80
N GLN A 43 -4.20 4.80 -34.71
CA GLN A 43 -3.16 4.13 -33.95
C GLN A 43 -1.76 4.23 -34.58
N ILE A 44 -1.71 4.26 -35.92
CA ILE A 44 -0.47 4.46 -36.67
C ILE A 44 0.02 5.92 -36.52
N GLU A 45 -0.90 6.89 -36.58
CA GLU A 45 -0.60 8.31 -36.40
C GLU A 45 -0.18 8.63 -34.96
N TYR A 46 -0.68 7.87 -33.98
CA TYR A 46 -0.37 8.07 -32.57
C TYR A 46 1.14 7.91 -32.28
N GLY A 47 1.83 9.05 -32.18
CA GLY A 47 3.25 9.13 -31.86
C GLY A 47 4.20 9.03 -33.06
N GLN A 48 3.70 9.11 -34.31
CA GLN A 48 4.53 9.11 -35.52
C GLN A 48 4.48 10.46 -36.25
N SER A 49 5.52 10.74 -37.05
CA SER A 49 5.60 11.92 -37.94
C SER A 49 4.72 11.78 -39.20
N ILE A 50 4.03 10.65 -39.35
CA ILE A 50 3.29 10.27 -40.55
C ILE A 50 1.90 10.89 -40.51
N ASN A 51 1.58 11.72 -41.51
CA ASN A 51 0.21 12.22 -41.71
C ASN A 51 -0.67 11.10 -42.26
N ALA A 52 -1.70 10.68 -41.51
CA ALA A 52 -2.62 9.61 -41.89
C ALA A 52 -3.30 9.83 -43.26
N LYS A 53 -3.46 11.09 -43.70
CA LYS A 53 -4.03 11.45 -45.02
C LYS A 53 -3.13 11.10 -46.20
N SER A 54 -1.85 10.78 -45.97
CA SER A 54 -0.88 10.43 -47.02
C SER A 54 -0.81 8.92 -47.31
N ILE A 55 -1.47 8.06 -46.52
CA ILE A 55 -1.39 6.60 -46.63
C ILE A 55 -2.41 6.09 -47.66
N ASN A 56 -1.94 5.41 -48.71
CA ASN A 56 -2.83 4.75 -49.68
C ASN A 56 -3.36 3.41 -49.12
N ILE A 57 -4.53 3.46 -48.48
CA ILE A 57 -5.22 2.35 -47.81
C ILE A 57 -5.35 1.10 -48.70
N LYS A 58 -5.52 1.25 -50.03
CA LYS A 58 -5.67 0.12 -50.96
C LYS A 58 -4.39 -0.72 -51.12
N SER A 59 -3.22 -0.12 -50.88
CA SER A 59 -1.91 -0.74 -51.07
C SER A 59 -1.11 -0.93 -49.78
N ALA A 60 -1.56 -0.29 -48.70
CA ALA A 60 -0.94 -0.27 -47.39
C ALA A 60 -1.11 -1.61 -46.65
N VAL A 61 -0.08 -2.02 -45.91
CA VAL A 61 -0.08 -3.26 -45.10
C VAL A 61 0.58 -3.04 -43.75
N VAL A 62 0.12 -3.76 -42.73
CA VAL A 62 0.67 -3.75 -41.37
C VAL A 62 1.20 -5.15 -41.05
N CYS A 63 2.40 -5.24 -40.47
CA CYS A 63 2.97 -6.53 -40.12
C CYS A 63 2.45 -7.08 -38.78
N SER A 64 2.45 -8.41 -38.62
CA SER A 64 1.95 -9.11 -37.44
C SER A 64 2.67 -8.75 -36.13
N LEU A 65 3.87 -8.16 -36.19
CA LEU A 65 4.60 -7.69 -34.99
C LEU A 65 3.92 -6.50 -34.31
N HIS A 66 3.08 -5.76 -35.04
CA HIS A 66 2.33 -4.62 -34.48
C HIS A 66 0.96 -5.04 -33.93
N PHE A 67 0.71 -6.32 -33.71
CA PHE A 67 -0.51 -6.79 -33.05
C PHE A 67 -0.15 -7.52 -31.76
N ALA A 68 -0.96 -7.34 -30.73
CA ALA A 68 -0.79 -8.07 -29.49
C ALA A 68 -0.99 -9.58 -29.72
N PRO A 69 -0.35 -10.47 -28.93
CA PRO A 69 -0.45 -11.92 -29.11
C PRO A 69 -1.88 -12.48 -29.06
N TYR A 70 -2.81 -11.78 -28.39
CA TYR A 70 -4.22 -12.18 -28.28
C TYR A 70 -5.10 -11.71 -29.45
N HIS A 71 -4.63 -10.79 -30.29
CA HIS A 71 -5.30 -10.39 -31.54
C HIS A 71 -5.10 -11.42 -32.67
N ILE A 72 -4.20 -12.39 -32.48
CA ILE A 72 -3.86 -13.42 -33.47
C ILE A 72 -4.61 -14.72 -33.12
N ASN A 73 -5.52 -15.16 -34.00
CA ASN A 73 -6.28 -16.37 -33.79
C ASN A 73 -5.45 -17.61 -34.18
N LYS A 74 -5.02 -18.39 -33.17
CA LYS A 74 -4.40 -19.71 -33.36
C LYS A 74 -5.35 -20.81 -32.86
N PRO A 75 -5.78 -21.77 -33.70
CA PRO A 75 -6.56 -22.93 -33.24
C PRO A 75 -5.81 -23.72 -32.16
N LEU A 76 -6.56 -24.33 -31.22
CA LEU A 76 -6.02 -25.00 -30.02
C LEU A 76 -4.97 -26.07 -30.35
N ILE A 77 -5.21 -26.85 -31.42
CA ILE A 77 -4.29 -27.88 -31.94
C ILE A 77 -2.92 -27.29 -32.31
N GLN A 78 -2.91 -26.07 -32.86
CA GLN A 78 -1.69 -25.40 -33.30
C GLN A 78 -0.89 -24.83 -32.12
N LYS A 79 -1.58 -24.42 -31.04
CA LYS A 79 -0.95 -24.03 -29.77
C LYS A 79 -0.31 -25.22 -29.07
N LEU A 80 -0.93 -26.41 -29.15
CA LEU A 80 -0.43 -27.64 -28.54
C LEU A 80 0.76 -28.26 -29.29
N LEU A 81 0.76 -28.18 -30.63
CA LEU A 81 1.78 -28.80 -31.50
C LEU A 81 2.94 -27.87 -31.90
N ASN A 82 2.93 -26.60 -31.46
CA ASN A 82 3.95 -25.59 -31.71
C ASN A 82 4.41 -25.46 -33.19
N TYR A 83 3.47 -25.63 -34.12
CA TYR A 83 3.68 -25.54 -35.58
C TYR A 83 2.85 -24.38 -36.16
N SER A 84 3.20 -23.80 -37.32
CA SER A 84 2.35 -22.80 -37.99
C SER A 84 2.36 -22.91 -39.52
N PRO A 85 1.21 -23.21 -40.18
CA PRO A 85 1.14 -23.32 -41.63
C PRO A 85 1.53 -22.03 -42.36
N LYS A 86 2.12 -22.15 -43.56
CA LYS A 86 2.58 -21.01 -44.37
C LYS A 86 1.44 -20.10 -44.90
N ARG A 87 0.17 -20.53 -44.85
CA ARG A 87 -0.96 -19.84 -45.53
C ARG A 87 -2.24 -19.62 -44.70
N MET A 88 -2.26 -19.96 -43.41
CA MET A 88 -3.43 -19.73 -42.54
C MET A 88 -3.03 -18.90 -41.33
N ARG A 89 -3.42 -17.62 -41.30
CA ARG A 89 -3.10 -16.67 -40.21
C ARG A 89 -4.19 -15.60 -40.14
N ASN A 90 -5.22 -15.83 -39.33
CA ASN A 90 -6.34 -14.90 -39.18
C ASN A 90 -6.07 -13.99 -37.97
N LEU A 91 -6.09 -12.68 -38.19
CA LEU A 91 -6.38 -11.73 -37.13
C LEU A 91 -7.83 -11.93 -36.69
N ASN A 92 -8.16 -11.60 -35.45
CA ASN A 92 -9.56 -11.48 -35.06
C ASN A 92 -10.23 -10.35 -35.86
N ASP A 93 -11.54 -10.43 -36.06
CA ASP A 93 -12.29 -9.47 -36.89
C ASP A 93 -12.29 -8.05 -36.29
N ASP A 94 -12.05 -7.93 -34.99
CA ASP A 94 -11.94 -6.69 -34.20
C ASP A 94 -10.50 -6.29 -33.88
N ALA A 95 -9.50 -6.97 -34.45
CA ALA A 95 -8.10 -6.72 -34.12
C ALA A 95 -7.65 -5.33 -34.58
N ILE A 96 -7.07 -4.57 -33.65
CA ILE A 96 -6.45 -3.25 -33.90
C ILE A 96 -4.95 -3.37 -33.64
N PRO A 97 -4.08 -2.76 -34.46
CA PRO A 97 -2.65 -2.74 -34.19
C PRO A 97 -2.37 -2.01 -32.86
N LEU A 98 -1.19 -2.24 -32.31
CA LEU A 98 -0.64 -1.49 -31.19
C LEU A 98 -0.05 -0.16 -31.70
N SER A 99 0.04 0.84 -30.83
CA SER A 99 0.77 2.08 -31.15
C SER A 99 2.28 1.80 -31.30
N ILE A 100 3.05 2.79 -31.77
CA ILE A 100 4.52 2.66 -31.81
C ILE A 100 5.15 2.43 -30.42
N PHE A 101 4.43 2.80 -29.35
CA PHE A 101 4.83 2.57 -27.96
C PHE A 101 4.37 1.21 -27.40
N GLY A 102 3.68 0.40 -28.20
CA GLY A 102 3.17 -0.91 -27.80
C GLY A 102 1.90 -0.86 -26.96
N THR A 103 1.13 0.23 -27.02
CA THR A 103 -0.15 0.38 -26.29
C THR A 103 -1.35 0.00 -27.16
N ASP A 104 -2.37 -0.63 -26.57
CA ASP A 104 -3.64 -0.91 -27.23
C ASP A 104 -4.49 0.34 -27.40
N TYR A 105 -5.34 0.33 -28.43
CA TYR A 105 -6.20 1.46 -28.79
C TYR A 105 -7.10 1.92 -27.64
N TYR A 106 -7.72 0.98 -26.91
CA TYR A 106 -8.63 1.29 -25.79
C TYR A 106 -7.91 1.72 -24.51
N ASP A 107 -6.60 1.48 -24.43
CA ASP A 107 -5.76 1.84 -23.29
C ASP A 107 -5.05 3.19 -23.48
N ILE A 108 -5.26 3.85 -24.63
CA ILE A 108 -4.79 5.22 -24.84
C ILE A 108 -5.65 6.16 -23.99
N PRO A 109 -5.05 6.94 -23.06
CA PRO A 109 -5.78 7.96 -22.33
C PRO A 109 -6.25 9.03 -23.32
N PHE A 110 -7.55 9.06 -23.61
CA PHE A 110 -8.16 10.04 -24.51
C PHE A 110 -7.91 11.46 -24.02
N ILE A 111 -7.10 12.23 -24.76
CA ILE A 111 -7.21 13.69 -24.79
C ILE A 111 -8.42 13.96 -25.70
N ARG A 112 -9.51 14.52 -25.15
CA ARG A 112 -10.71 14.84 -25.95
C ARG A 112 -10.41 15.98 -26.93
N PRO A 113 -10.53 15.80 -28.25
CA PRO A 113 -10.71 16.90 -29.16
C PRO A 113 -12.18 17.34 -29.10
N VAL A 114 -12.42 18.63 -28.89
CA VAL A 114 -13.77 19.22 -29.02
C VAL A 114 -14.10 19.25 -30.51
N ASN A 115 -15.12 18.50 -30.94
CA ASN A 115 -15.60 18.52 -32.32
C ASN A 115 -16.85 19.42 -32.41
N PRO A 116 -16.93 20.43 -33.31
CA PRO A 116 -18.01 21.44 -33.33
C PRO A 116 -19.35 20.96 -33.92
N SER A 117 -19.53 19.67 -34.19
CA SER A 117 -20.64 19.18 -35.00
C SER A 117 -21.26 17.92 -34.41
N THR A 118 -21.85 18.04 -33.22
CA THR A 118 -22.81 17.06 -32.70
C THR A 118 -23.92 17.83 -31.98
N PRO A 119 -25.21 17.62 -32.33
CA PRO A 119 -26.32 18.32 -31.67
C PRO A 119 -26.34 17.98 -30.18
N LEU A 120 -26.66 18.98 -29.35
CA LEU A 120 -26.91 18.86 -27.91
C LEU A 120 -28.01 17.81 -27.65
N ASN A 121 -27.62 16.55 -27.44
CA ASN A 121 -28.48 15.63 -26.72
C ASN A 121 -28.32 15.90 -25.22
N ILE A 122 -29.35 16.53 -24.67
CA ILE A 122 -29.61 16.69 -23.24
C ILE A 122 -29.53 15.28 -22.63
N VAL A 123 -28.44 15.00 -21.91
CA VAL A 123 -28.32 13.76 -21.12
C VAL A 123 -29.13 13.99 -19.85
N GLU A 124 -30.21 13.24 -19.68
CA GLU A 124 -30.95 13.18 -18.42
C GLU A 124 -30.01 12.81 -17.25
N PRO A 125 -30.19 13.40 -16.05
CA PRO A 125 -29.31 13.17 -14.92
C PRO A 125 -29.30 11.69 -14.50
N GLN A 126 -28.17 11.02 -14.69
CA GLN A 126 -28.00 9.62 -14.29
C GLN A 126 -27.97 9.49 -12.76
N LYS A 127 -28.90 8.71 -12.21
CA LYS A 127 -28.96 8.32 -10.79
C LYS A 127 -27.93 7.23 -10.50
N ILE A 128 -27.09 7.42 -9.50
CA ILE A 128 -26.11 6.43 -9.05
C ILE A 128 -26.58 5.83 -7.71
N ASN A 129 -26.79 4.51 -7.68
CA ASN A 129 -27.18 3.78 -6.47
C ASN A 129 -25.95 3.19 -5.77
N THR A 130 -25.81 3.49 -4.48
CA THR A 130 -24.80 2.88 -3.59
C THR A 130 -25.46 2.36 -2.31
N PRO A 131 -24.79 1.51 -1.50
CA PRO A 131 -25.31 1.04 -0.22
C PRO A 131 -25.61 2.16 0.80
N ALA A 132 -25.15 3.39 0.55
CA ALA A 132 -25.38 4.57 1.37
C ALA A 132 -26.49 5.49 0.82
N GLY A 133 -27.14 5.14 -0.30
CA GLY A 133 -28.23 5.91 -0.91
C GLY A 133 -28.06 6.19 -2.40
N VAL A 134 -29.08 6.85 -2.97
CA VAL A 134 -29.15 7.31 -4.37
C VAL A 134 -28.63 8.74 -4.45
N PHE A 135 -27.67 9.00 -5.34
CA PHE A 135 -27.07 10.32 -5.53
C PHE A 135 -27.38 10.85 -6.94
N ASN A 136 -27.76 12.13 -7.02
CA ASN A 136 -27.93 12.86 -8.27
C ASN A 136 -26.67 13.70 -8.54
N VAL A 137 -26.24 13.75 -9.81
CA VAL A 137 -25.12 14.59 -10.25
C VAL A 137 -25.68 15.81 -10.98
N GLU A 138 -25.47 17.00 -10.44
CA GLU A 138 -25.76 18.27 -11.12
C GLU A 138 -24.46 18.87 -11.68
N SER A 139 -24.42 19.11 -13.00
CA SER A 139 -23.29 19.78 -13.65
C SER A 139 -23.58 21.27 -13.81
N ASN A 140 -22.95 22.12 -12.98
CA ASN A 140 -22.94 23.57 -13.17
C ASN A 140 -21.74 23.96 -14.04
N ILE A 141 -21.98 24.34 -15.30
CA ILE A 141 -20.97 25.00 -16.15
C ILE A 141 -21.60 26.24 -16.79
N GLN A 142 -21.21 27.42 -16.30
CA GLN A 142 -21.43 28.70 -16.97
C GLN A 142 -20.31 28.92 -18.01
N HIS A 143 -20.66 28.97 -19.30
CA HIS A 143 -19.73 29.35 -20.37
C HIS A 143 -20.03 30.78 -20.84
N GLN A 144 -19.04 31.67 -20.71
CA GLN A 144 -19.00 32.96 -21.40
C GLN A 144 -18.53 32.74 -22.85
N ASN A 145 -19.34 33.20 -23.81
CA ASN A 145 -19.05 33.17 -25.24
C ASN A 145 -18.05 34.25 -25.64
N ILE A 146 -16.99 33.88 -26.36
CA ILE A 146 -16.21 34.82 -27.18
C ILE A 146 -16.04 34.21 -28.57
N SER A 147 -16.74 34.78 -29.55
CA SER A 147 -16.57 34.51 -30.98
C SER A 147 -15.76 35.65 -31.61
N LYS A 148 -14.74 35.31 -32.40
CA LYS A 148 -14.26 36.17 -33.50
C LYS A 148 -13.91 35.31 -34.70
N LYS A 149 -14.65 35.54 -35.79
CA LYS A 149 -14.44 35.04 -37.15
C LYS A 149 -13.17 35.63 -37.75
N LEU A 150 -12.48 34.87 -38.60
CA LEU A 150 -11.57 35.39 -39.62
C LEU A 150 -11.82 34.61 -40.91
N ASP A 151 -12.33 35.33 -41.91
CA ASP A 151 -12.62 34.86 -43.26
C ASP A 151 -11.31 34.74 -44.05
N PHE A 152 -11.14 33.66 -44.82
CA PHE A 152 -10.05 33.52 -45.79
C PHE A 152 -10.61 33.61 -47.21
N VAL A 153 -10.01 34.53 -47.97
CA VAL A 153 -10.29 34.85 -49.37
C VAL A 153 -9.71 33.75 -50.27
N ASN A 154 -10.53 33.21 -51.16
CA ASN A 154 -10.10 32.32 -52.25
C ASN A 154 -9.45 33.15 -53.38
N ILE A 155 -8.25 32.78 -53.81
CA ILE A 155 -7.69 33.19 -55.09
C ILE A 155 -7.42 31.92 -55.89
N GLU A 156 -8.23 31.70 -56.92
CA GLU A 156 -8.01 30.68 -57.94
C GLU A 156 -6.93 31.17 -58.92
N LEU A 157 -5.90 30.35 -59.14
CA LEU A 157 -5.00 30.44 -60.29
C LEU A 157 -5.03 29.08 -60.99
N GLY A 158 -5.78 29.00 -62.08
CA GLY A 158 -5.87 27.82 -62.94
C GLY A 158 -4.68 27.72 -63.90
N VAL A 159 -4.33 26.51 -64.29
CA VAL A 159 -3.53 26.25 -65.49
C VAL A 159 -4.14 25.07 -66.23
N GLN A 160 -4.62 25.32 -67.46
CA GLN A 160 -4.98 24.30 -68.44
C GLN A 160 -3.73 23.81 -69.19
N PRO A 161 -3.68 22.55 -69.64
CA PRO A 161 -2.56 22.03 -70.42
C PRO A 161 -2.66 22.45 -71.89
N LEU A 162 -1.55 22.87 -72.48
CA LEU A 162 -1.39 23.00 -73.94
C LEU A 162 -0.81 21.70 -74.50
N VAL A 163 -1.43 21.28 -75.60
CA VAL A 163 -1.21 20.05 -76.36
C VAL A 163 0.07 20.15 -77.18
N ASP A 164 0.80 19.03 -77.32
CA ASP A 164 1.89 18.84 -78.28
C ASP A 164 1.36 18.75 -79.72
N GLU A 165 1.87 19.57 -80.64
CA GLU A 165 1.93 19.22 -82.07
C GLU A 165 3.28 19.64 -82.68
N SER A 166 3.94 18.61 -83.24
CA SER A 166 4.90 18.52 -84.36
C SER A 166 5.71 19.71 -84.87
N ASP A 167 7.02 19.41 -85.04
CA ASP A 167 7.93 19.65 -86.19
C ASP A 167 7.77 20.84 -87.15
N ASP A 168 8.95 21.42 -87.40
CA ASP A 168 9.48 22.09 -88.59
C ASP A 168 9.13 23.56 -88.94
N ASN A 169 10.25 24.29 -89.03
CA ASN A 169 10.62 25.37 -89.96
C ASN A 169 10.22 26.84 -89.75
N ASP A 170 11.26 27.64 -89.99
CA ASP A 170 11.35 29.02 -90.47
C ASP A 170 11.22 30.21 -89.49
N ASN A 171 12.29 31.01 -89.58
CA ASN A 171 12.59 32.28 -88.91
C ASN A 171 11.65 33.40 -89.40
N PRO A 172 11.12 34.28 -88.53
CA PRO A 172 11.35 35.70 -88.81
C PRO A 172 11.45 36.65 -87.58
N SER A 173 12.26 37.71 -87.75
CA SER A 173 12.21 39.03 -87.08
C SER A 173 12.65 39.15 -85.60
N ASN A 174 13.96 39.41 -85.42
CA ASN A 174 14.64 39.53 -84.12
C ASN A 174 14.21 40.72 -83.21
N ASN A 175 13.52 41.75 -83.70
CA ASN A 175 13.19 42.92 -82.85
C ASN A 175 11.92 42.77 -81.99
N GLY A 176 10.94 41.93 -82.40
CA GLY A 176 9.73 41.69 -81.60
C GLY A 176 9.94 40.72 -80.43
N LEU A 177 10.86 39.76 -80.59
CA LEU A 177 11.28 38.83 -79.56
C LEU A 177 12.10 39.52 -78.46
N ILE A 178 12.99 40.45 -78.82
CA ILE A 178 13.79 41.23 -77.86
C ILE A 178 12.90 42.14 -76.99
N GLN A 179 11.89 42.78 -77.58
CA GLN A 179 10.91 43.60 -76.83
C GLN A 179 10.11 42.76 -75.82
N LYS A 180 9.58 41.60 -76.25
CA LYS A 180 8.88 40.65 -75.36
C LYS A 180 9.78 40.08 -74.26
N LEU A 181 11.05 39.85 -74.55
CA LEU A 181 12.05 39.40 -73.57
C LEU A 181 12.38 40.50 -72.55
N MET A 182 12.49 41.76 -72.96
CA MET A 182 12.68 42.88 -72.03
C MET A 182 11.47 43.09 -71.11
N GLU A 183 10.26 43.05 -71.65
CA GLU A 183 9.02 43.17 -70.87
C GLU A 183 8.86 42.03 -69.85
N THR A 184 9.24 40.79 -70.23
CA THR A 184 9.24 39.67 -69.29
C THR A 184 10.34 39.82 -68.22
N VAL A 185 11.53 40.28 -68.58
CA VAL A 185 12.62 40.53 -67.60
C VAL A 185 12.22 41.59 -66.57
N ASP A 186 11.58 42.68 -67.00
CA ASP A 186 11.12 43.73 -66.09
C ASP A 186 9.93 43.28 -65.22
N PHE A 187 9.02 42.47 -65.77
CA PHE A 187 7.98 41.80 -65.00
C PHE A 187 8.56 40.90 -63.89
N TYR A 188 9.55 40.05 -64.22
CA TYR A 188 10.21 39.18 -63.25
C TYR A 188 11.03 39.96 -62.22
N LYS A 189 11.66 41.08 -62.59
CA LYS A 189 12.36 41.96 -61.62
C LYS A 189 11.41 42.59 -60.61
N ASN A 190 10.27 43.11 -61.07
CA ASN A 190 9.26 43.69 -60.18
C ASN A 190 8.71 42.63 -59.22
N LYS A 191 8.39 41.43 -59.73
CA LYS A 191 7.94 40.31 -58.90
C LYS A 191 8.99 39.85 -57.89
N ASN A 192 10.28 39.93 -58.23
CA ASN A 192 11.37 39.61 -57.31
C ASN A 192 11.55 40.65 -56.19
N ASN A 193 11.26 41.91 -56.48
CA ASN A 193 11.28 42.98 -55.47
C ASN A 193 10.11 42.83 -54.50
N GLU A 194 8.91 42.55 -55.02
CA GLU A 194 7.71 42.26 -54.23
C GLU A 194 7.93 41.05 -53.30
N LEU A 195 8.50 39.96 -53.83
CA LEU A 195 8.89 38.77 -53.05
C LEU A 195 9.94 39.06 -51.96
N LYS A 196 10.86 40.00 -52.19
CA LYS A 196 11.84 40.42 -51.17
C LYS A 196 11.18 41.21 -50.05
N GLU A 197 10.23 42.07 -50.40
CA GLU A 197 9.48 42.86 -49.43
C GLU A 197 8.58 41.97 -48.58
N ASP A 198 7.87 41.01 -49.19
CA ASP A 198 7.12 39.97 -48.50
C ASP A 198 8.00 39.13 -47.57
N LYS A 199 9.21 38.76 -48.02
CA LYS A 199 10.17 38.02 -47.20
C LYS A 199 10.59 38.80 -45.95
N ASN A 200 10.83 40.11 -46.10
CA ASN A 200 11.18 40.97 -44.96
C ASN A 200 10.00 41.14 -44.00
N ASN A 201 8.78 41.30 -44.51
CA ASN A 201 7.56 41.38 -43.71
C ASN A 201 7.31 40.07 -42.93
N LEU A 202 7.49 38.92 -43.59
CA LEU A 202 7.41 37.60 -42.96
C LEU A 202 8.49 37.42 -41.87
N GLN A 203 9.73 37.86 -42.12
CA GLN A 203 10.80 37.81 -41.12
C GLN A 203 10.50 38.66 -39.89
N ASN A 204 9.94 39.85 -40.08
CA ASN A 204 9.50 40.72 -38.98
C ASN A 204 8.35 40.09 -38.18
N ASN A 205 7.38 39.47 -38.86
CA ASN A 205 6.28 38.75 -38.20
C ASN A 205 6.77 37.53 -37.41
N ILE A 206 7.76 36.80 -37.92
CA ILE A 206 8.37 35.69 -37.17
C ILE A 206 9.07 36.23 -35.91
N LEU A 207 9.72 37.39 -35.99
CA LEU A 207 10.41 38.01 -34.87
C LEU A 207 9.42 38.47 -33.78
N THR A 208 8.31 39.10 -34.15
CA THR A 208 7.26 39.54 -33.21
C THR A 208 6.59 38.33 -32.55
N LEU A 209 6.19 37.32 -33.33
CA LEU A 209 5.60 36.09 -32.80
C LEU A 209 6.55 35.33 -31.86
N ARG A 210 7.86 35.39 -32.08
CA ARG A 210 8.85 34.80 -31.15
C ARG A 210 8.87 35.52 -29.80
N LYS A 211 8.86 36.86 -29.81
CA LYS A 211 8.81 37.67 -28.59
C LYS A 211 7.51 37.45 -27.81
N GLU A 212 6.38 37.38 -28.50
CA GLU A 212 5.08 37.07 -27.87
C GLU A 212 5.06 35.67 -27.25
N ASN A 213 5.60 34.67 -27.95
CA ASN A 213 5.72 33.31 -27.40
C ASN A 213 6.62 33.27 -26.16
N GLU A 214 7.70 34.04 -26.12
CA GLU A 214 8.58 34.13 -24.97
C GLU A 214 7.90 34.80 -23.77
N ALA A 215 7.15 35.88 -24.01
CA ALA A 215 6.34 36.54 -22.99
C ALA A 215 5.25 35.60 -22.43
N LEU A 216 4.54 34.87 -23.31
CA LEU A 216 3.53 33.89 -22.90
C LEU A 216 4.14 32.75 -22.09
N LYS A 217 5.33 32.24 -22.46
CA LYS A 217 6.04 31.22 -21.67
C LYS A 217 6.36 31.70 -20.26
N ASN A 218 6.81 32.95 -20.12
CA ASN A 218 7.11 33.53 -18.81
C ASN A 218 5.83 33.65 -17.95
N ILE A 219 4.71 34.09 -18.53
CA ILE A 219 3.43 34.17 -17.83
C ILE A 219 2.95 32.78 -17.38
N VAL A 220 3.00 31.78 -18.27
CA VAL A 220 2.62 30.40 -17.95
C VAL A 220 3.48 29.86 -16.81
N SER A 221 4.80 30.04 -16.85
CA SER A 221 5.70 29.59 -15.78
C SER A 221 5.39 30.25 -14.43
N GLY A 222 5.03 31.54 -14.43
CA GLY A 222 4.63 32.25 -13.21
C GLY A 222 3.31 31.72 -12.63
N LEU A 223 2.34 31.39 -13.49
CA LEU A 223 1.07 30.77 -13.08
C LEU A 223 1.28 29.35 -12.56
N GLU A 224 2.14 28.56 -13.19
CA GLU A 224 2.52 27.21 -12.74
C GLU A 224 3.18 27.24 -11.36
N ASN A 225 4.17 28.11 -11.15
CA ASN A 225 4.83 28.27 -9.85
C ASN A 225 3.83 28.68 -8.75
N ASN A 226 2.92 29.62 -9.06
CA ASN A 226 1.88 30.03 -8.12
C ASN A 226 0.90 28.89 -7.82
N PHE A 227 0.58 28.06 -8.81
CA PHE A 227 -0.25 26.87 -8.61
C PHE A 227 0.44 25.85 -7.71
N GLU A 228 1.71 25.53 -7.96
CA GLU A 228 2.50 24.59 -7.15
C GLU A 228 2.57 25.03 -5.69
N LEU A 229 2.87 26.30 -5.43
CA LEU A 229 2.91 26.86 -4.07
C LEU A 229 1.56 26.70 -3.35
N ARG A 230 0.46 26.97 -4.06
CA ARG A 230 -0.89 26.82 -3.51
C ARG A 230 -1.25 25.36 -3.27
N PHE A 231 -0.85 24.47 -4.17
CA PHE A 231 -1.08 23.03 -4.08
C PHE A 231 -0.31 22.42 -2.90
N HIS A 232 0.96 22.79 -2.73
CA HIS A 232 1.77 22.44 -1.56
C HIS A 232 1.13 22.93 -0.26
N SER A 233 0.71 24.20 -0.21
CA SER A 233 0.07 24.76 0.98
C SER A 233 -1.19 24.00 1.39
N LEU A 234 -2.02 23.56 0.44
CA LEU A 234 -3.27 22.85 0.73
C LEU A 234 -3.02 21.41 1.18
N LEU A 235 -2.12 20.69 0.51
CA LEU A 235 -1.89 19.26 0.77
C LEU A 235 -0.85 18.96 1.85
N SER A 236 -0.06 19.96 2.27
CA SER A 236 0.96 19.82 3.32
C SER A 236 0.42 19.24 4.65
N LYS A 237 -0.88 19.41 4.92
CA LYS A 237 -1.53 18.86 6.12
C LYS A 237 -1.76 17.34 6.04
N LEU A 238 -1.81 16.78 4.83
CA LEU A 238 -2.18 15.38 4.59
C LEU A 238 -1.02 14.56 4.04
N PHE A 239 -0.17 15.17 3.22
CA PHE A 239 0.91 14.54 2.51
C PHE A 239 2.23 15.23 2.82
N THR A 240 3.30 14.45 2.77
CA THR A 240 4.66 14.98 2.86
C THR A 240 5.06 15.71 1.58
N PRO A 241 6.08 16.59 1.62
CA PRO A 241 6.54 17.30 0.42
C PRO A 241 6.85 16.36 -0.76
N THR A 242 7.55 15.25 -0.50
CA THR A 242 7.89 14.26 -1.52
C THR A 242 6.66 13.57 -2.13
N GLN A 243 5.60 13.34 -1.33
CA GLN A 243 4.35 12.81 -1.84
C GLN A 243 3.59 13.83 -2.70
N ILE A 244 3.65 15.11 -2.35
CA ILE A 244 3.06 16.19 -3.14
C ILE A 244 3.80 16.35 -4.46
N ASP A 245 5.14 16.32 -4.45
CA ASP A 245 5.97 16.36 -5.67
C ASP A 245 5.67 15.19 -6.61
N MET A 246 5.36 14.02 -6.06
CA MET A 246 4.91 12.85 -6.83
C MET A 246 3.57 13.06 -7.52
N LEU A 247 2.67 13.82 -6.89
CA LEU A 247 1.37 14.16 -7.47
C LEU A 247 1.49 15.27 -8.50
N LEU A 248 2.39 16.24 -8.29
CA LEU A 248 2.64 17.36 -9.21
C LEU A 248 3.39 16.93 -10.48
N HIS A 249 4.36 16.03 -10.35
CA HIS A 249 5.26 15.68 -11.46
C HIS A 249 5.29 14.18 -11.81
N PRO A 250 4.14 13.53 -12.11
CA PRO A 250 4.02 12.08 -12.23
C PRO A 250 4.92 11.43 -13.31
N LYS A 251 5.51 12.23 -14.21
CA LYS A 251 6.44 11.78 -15.26
C LYS A 251 7.88 11.63 -14.78
N LEU A 252 8.24 12.12 -13.60
CA LEU A 252 9.59 11.96 -13.05
C LEU A 252 9.85 10.50 -12.72
N LYS A 253 11.00 9.98 -13.18
CA LYS A 253 11.34 8.56 -13.10
C LYS A 253 11.58 8.06 -11.67
N ALA A 254 12.06 8.92 -10.78
CA ALA A 254 12.43 8.52 -9.42
C ALA A 254 12.29 9.68 -8.43
N TYR A 255 11.69 9.36 -7.29
CA TYR A 255 11.60 10.24 -6.12
C TYR A 255 12.39 9.63 -4.98
N LYS A 256 13.15 10.48 -4.27
CA LYS A 256 13.93 10.04 -3.12
C LYS A 256 13.08 10.19 -1.86
N TRP A 257 12.65 9.05 -1.32
CA TRP A 257 11.91 9.01 -0.05
C TRP A 257 12.77 9.49 1.12
N THR A 258 12.19 10.35 1.94
CA THR A 258 12.77 10.82 3.21
C THR A 258 12.52 9.82 4.34
N SER A 259 13.20 10.01 5.49
CA SER A 259 12.94 9.19 6.68
C SER A 259 11.50 9.30 7.18
N ASP A 260 10.89 10.48 7.06
CA ASP A 260 9.54 10.75 7.55
C ASP A 260 8.48 10.10 6.66
N ASP A 261 8.70 10.08 5.34
CA ASP A 261 7.88 9.33 4.39
C ASP A 261 7.88 7.84 4.72
N ILE A 262 9.08 7.30 4.93
CA ILE A 262 9.28 5.89 5.18
C ILE A 262 8.70 5.52 6.55
N SER A 263 8.92 6.33 7.58
CA SER A 263 8.34 6.14 8.92
C SER A 263 6.81 6.12 8.87
N SER A 264 6.21 7.09 8.20
CA SER A 264 4.76 7.18 8.01
C SER A 264 4.21 5.98 7.22
N ALA A 265 4.91 5.58 6.16
CA ALA A 265 4.54 4.43 5.34
C ALA A 265 4.69 3.09 6.08
N ILE A 266 5.74 2.90 6.88
CA ILE A 266 5.92 1.74 7.76
C ILE A 266 4.81 1.70 8.80
N THR A 267 4.44 2.83 9.38
CA THR A 267 3.35 2.96 10.35
C THR A 267 2.03 2.50 9.73
N LEU A 268 1.65 3.04 8.55
CA LEU A 268 0.45 2.63 7.82
C LEU A 268 0.48 1.13 7.46
N ARG A 269 1.63 0.61 7.02
CA ARG A 269 1.82 -0.82 6.74
C ARG A 269 1.63 -1.67 7.99
N SER A 270 2.08 -1.20 9.15
CA SER A 270 1.99 -1.92 10.42
C SER A 270 0.55 -2.03 10.92
N VAL A 271 -0.26 -1.00 10.67
CA VAL A 271 -1.71 -1.02 10.93
C VAL A 271 -2.40 -2.06 10.05
N SER A 272 -2.16 -2.04 8.74
CA SER A 272 -2.68 -3.06 7.84
C SER A 272 -1.92 -3.17 6.53
N LEU A 273 -1.29 -4.32 6.32
CA LEU A 273 -0.61 -4.65 5.05
C LEU A 273 -1.59 -4.67 3.87
N LYS A 274 -2.83 -5.11 4.08
CA LYS A 274 -3.86 -5.18 3.04
C LYS A 274 -4.30 -3.77 2.64
N ALA A 275 -4.55 -2.90 3.61
CA ALA A 275 -4.92 -1.51 3.35
C ALA A 275 -3.78 -0.77 2.63
N TYR A 276 -2.53 -0.94 3.08
CA TYR A 276 -1.36 -0.34 2.43
C TYR A 276 -1.25 -0.75 0.95
N ARG A 277 -1.37 -2.05 0.66
CA ARG A 277 -1.34 -2.56 -0.73
C ARG A 277 -2.50 -2.04 -1.56
N TYR A 278 -3.70 -1.95 -0.98
CA TYR A 278 -4.87 -1.42 -1.68
C TYR A 278 -4.70 0.06 -2.02
N LEU A 279 -4.32 0.89 -1.04
CA LEU A 279 -4.09 2.32 -1.24
C LEU A 279 -3.02 2.56 -2.32
N ARG A 280 -1.90 1.84 -2.23
CA ARG A 280 -0.82 2.00 -3.21
C ARG A 280 -1.18 1.48 -4.60
N ASN A 281 -1.70 0.25 -4.72
CA ASN A 281 -1.82 -0.41 -6.03
C ASN A 281 -3.18 -0.20 -6.71
N LYS A 282 -4.25 0.05 -5.95
CA LYS A 282 -5.60 0.24 -6.50
C LYS A 282 -6.06 1.69 -6.45
N LYS A 283 -5.62 2.46 -5.46
CA LYS A 283 -5.92 3.91 -5.35
C LYS A 283 -4.75 4.80 -5.78
N CYS A 284 -3.63 4.22 -6.22
CA CYS A 284 -2.45 4.94 -6.69
C CYS A 284 -1.95 6.01 -5.72
N PHE A 285 -2.11 5.80 -4.41
CA PHE A 285 -1.56 6.71 -3.40
C PHE A 285 -0.03 6.78 -3.51
N PRO A 286 0.58 7.96 -3.31
CA PRO A 286 2.03 8.16 -3.39
C PRO A 286 2.72 7.50 -2.19
N LEU A 287 2.88 6.18 -2.26
CA LEU A 287 3.42 5.36 -1.19
C LEU A 287 4.64 4.55 -1.67
N PRO A 288 5.70 4.42 -0.86
CA PRO A 288 6.88 3.63 -1.20
C PRO A 288 6.55 2.20 -1.59
N GLY A 289 7.39 1.62 -2.46
CA GLY A 289 7.31 0.21 -2.80
C GLY A 289 7.55 -0.69 -1.59
N MET A 290 6.95 -1.88 -1.58
CA MET A 290 7.16 -2.87 -0.50
C MET A 290 8.63 -3.29 -0.38
N SER A 291 9.35 -3.36 -1.50
CA SER A 291 10.80 -3.60 -1.54
C SER A 291 11.56 -2.47 -0.85
N THR A 292 11.23 -1.22 -1.17
CA THR A 292 11.80 -0.03 -0.53
C THR A 292 11.60 -0.07 0.98
N LEU A 293 10.38 -0.33 1.46
CA LEU A 293 10.10 -0.44 2.90
C LEU A 293 10.91 -1.55 3.57
N ARG A 294 11.10 -2.70 2.90
CA ARG A 294 11.92 -3.80 3.44
C ARG A 294 13.39 -3.43 3.51
N THR A 295 13.93 -2.78 2.48
CA THR A 295 15.32 -2.31 2.46
C THR A 295 15.57 -1.33 3.61
N TRP A 296 14.67 -0.35 3.78
CA TRP A 296 14.75 0.60 4.89
C TRP A 296 14.59 -0.09 6.25
N ALA A 297 13.62 -1.00 6.40
CA ALA A 297 13.48 -1.75 7.66
C ALA A 297 14.72 -2.61 7.97
N SER A 298 15.44 -3.09 6.95
CA SER A 298 16.64 -3.90 7.13
C SER A 298 17.81 -3.13 7.75
N THR A 299 17.81 -1.79 7.72
CA THR A 299 18.86 -0.98 8.36
C THR A 299 18.82 -1.12 9.88
N PHE A 300 17.64 -1.39 10.44
CA PHE A 300 17.47 -1.63 11.87
C PHE A 300 17.72 -3.11 12.18
N THR A 301 18.92 -3.40 12.69
CA THR A 301 19.30 -4.77 13.05
C THR A 301 18.80 -5.11 14.45
N ILE A 302 18.25 -6.31 14.58
CA ILE A 302 17.76 -6.90 15.82
C ILE A 302 18.48 -8.24 15.96
N GLN A 303 19.26 -8.40 17.03
CA GLN A 303 20.03 -9.61 17.32
C GLN A 303 19.63 -10.15 18.70
N PRO A 304 19.75 -11.48 18.93
CA PRO A 304 19.47 -12.06 20.23
C PRO A 304 20.37 -11.48 21.32
N GLY A 305 19.83 -11.34 22.52
CA GLY A 305 20.44 -10.68 23.66
C GLY A 305 19.74 -9.36 24.02
N VAL A 306 20.51 -8.45 24.62
CA VAL A 306 20.04 -7.13 25.03
C VAL A 306 19.89 -6.24 23.79
N LEU A 307 18.73 -5.61 23.63
CA LEU A 307 18.37 -4.81 22.46
C LEU A 307 18.94 -3.39 22.56
N THR A 308 20.23 -3.26 22.29
CA THR A 308 20.98 -2.01 22.39
C THR A 308 20.40 -0.87 21.55
N ASN A 309 19.96 -1.14 20.32
CA ASN A 309 19.31 -0.15 19.45
C ASN A 309 18.01 0.39 20.05
N VAL A 310 17.26 -0.48 20.74
CA VAL A 310 16.03 -0.10 21.43
C VAL A 310 16.34 0.70 22.68
N LEU A 311 17.34 0.29 23.47
CA LEU A 311 17.78 1.03 24.66
C LEU A 311 18.29 2.44 24.31
N LYS A 312 19.02 2.62 23.20
CA LYS A 312 19.43 3.94 22.70
C LYS A 312 18.22 4.82 22.38
N LEU A 313 17.20 4.27 21.72
CA LEU A 313 15.96 4.99 21.44
C LEU A 313 15.21 5.35 22.72
N MET A 314 15.17 4.42 23.68
CA MET A 314 14.59 4.67 25.00
C MET A 314 15.32 5.78 25.74
N LYS A 315 16.65 5.82 25.70
CA LYS A 315 17.45 6.88 26.32
C LYS A 315 17.09 8.26 25.77
N VAL A 316 17.07 8.41 24.44
CA VAL A 316 16.67 9.68 23.79
C VAL A 316 15.25 10.10 24.18
N LYS A 317 14.31 9.15 24.29
CA LYS A 317 12.95 9.45 24.76
C LYS A 317 12.91 9.77 26.26
N GLY A 318 13.76 9.10 27.04
CA GLY A 318 13.89 9.26 28.47
C GLY A 318 14.44 10.63 28.87
N ASP A 319 15.21 11.30 28.02
CA ASP A 319 15.69 12.67 28.27
C ASP A 319 14.54 13.67 28.46
N PHE A 320 13.36 13.39 27.91
CA PHE A 320 12.14 14.20 28.08
C PHE A 320 11.24 13.74 29.23
N LEU A 321 11.61 12.66 29.94
CA LEU A 321 10.87 12.10 31.06
C LEU A 321 11.49 12.53 32.39
N THR A 322 10.64 12.72 33.40
CA THR A 322 11.09 12.91 34.78
C THR A 322 11.63 11.62 35.38
N GLU A 323 12.39 11.71 36.47
CA GLU A 323 12.93 10.52 37.16
C GLU A 323 11.83 9.58 37.69
N GLU A 324 10.67 10.14 38.05
CA GLU A 324 9.49 9.39 38.48
C GLU A 324 8.88 8.58 37.32
N GLU A 325 8.82 9.16 36.12
CA GLU A 325 8.35 8.49 34.91
C GLU A 325 9.33 7.43 34.39
N LYS A 326 10.61 7.51 34.80
CA LYS A 326 11.63 6.50 34.49
C LYS A 326 11.60 5.30 35.45
N LEU A 327 10.77 5.32 36.49
CA LEU A 327 10.57 4.17 37.36
C LEU A 327 10.00 3.00 36.55
N THR A 328 10.77 1.91 36.49
CA THR A 328 10.55 0.81 35.56
C THR A 328 10.26 -0.49 36.28
N VAL A 329 9.27 -1.21 35.79
CA VAL A 329 9.00 -2.61 36.13
C VAL A 329 9.39 -3.48 34.94
N ILE A 330 10.08 -4.57 35.20
CA ILE A 330 10.44 -5.55 34.17
C ILE A 330 9.54 -6.77 34.30
N SER A 331 8.96 -7.21 33.19
CA SER A 331 8.26 -8.50 33.11
C SER A 331 8.93 -9.40 32.09
N PHE A 332 9.04 -10.69 32.38
CA PHE A 332 9.64 -11.65 31.46
C PHE A 332 8.89 -12.98 31.45
N ASP A 333 8.79 -13.57 30.26
CA ASP A 333 8.08 -14.82 30.02
C ASP A 333 8.67 -15.55 28.81
N GLU A 334 8.43 -16.86 28.73
CA GLU A 334 8.84 -17.73 27.64
C GLU A 334 7.68 -17.95 26.66
N THR A 335 7.91 -17.71 25.38
CA THR A 335 6.93 -18.00 24.32
C THR A 335 7.40 -19.18 23.48
N TYR A 336 6.58 -20.24 23.39
CA TYR A 336 6.84 -21.36 22.51
C TYR A 336 6.70 -20.94 21.04
N ILE A 337 7.65 -21.37 20.22
CA ILE A 337 7.69 -21.07 18.78
C ILE A 337 7.68 -22.35 17.96
N SER A 338 7.37 -22.22 16.66
CA SER A 338 7.44 -23.37 15.74
C SER A 338 8.88 -23.87 15.61
N HIS A 339 9.09 -25.17 15.79
CA HIS A 339 10.39 -25.82 15.69
C HIS A 339 10.85 -25.94 14.23
N ARG A 340 11.27 -24.82 13.65
CA ARG A 340 11.69 -24.70 12.25
C ARG A 340 13.11 -24.15 12.16
N ILE A 341 13.84 -24.61 11.16
CA ILE A 341 15.13 -24.05 10.78
C ILE A 341 14.86 -22.92 9.79
N CYS A 342 15.49 -21.77 10.01
CA CYS A 342 15.38 -20.60 9.13
C CYS A 342 16.77 -20.12 8.75
N TYR A 343 16.98 -19.85 7.46
CA TYR A 343 18.23 -19.26 6.98
C TYR A 343 18.04 -17.77 6.75
N ASP A 344 18.83 -16.95 7.44
CA ASP A 344 18.93 -15.52 7.21
C ASP A 344 20.03 -15.23 6.20
N LYS A 345 19.61 -14.87 4.99
CA LYS A 345 20.50 -14.54 3.88
C LYS A 345 21.36 -13.30 4.15
N LYS A 346 20.90 -12.36 4.98
CA LYS A 346 21.62 -11.09 5.20
C LYS A 346 22.88 -11.30 6.05
N PHE A 347 22.77 -12.12 7.09
CA PHE A 347 23.88 -12.41 7.99
C PHE A 347 24.53 -13.77 7.70
N GLU A 348 24.02 -14.50 6.71
CA GLU A 348 24.44 -15.86 6.36
C GLU A 348 24.40 -16.80 7.58
N LYS A 349 23.34 -16.65 8.39
CA LYS A 349 23.16 -17.39 9.64
C LYS A 349 21.97 -18.32 9.55
N VAL A 350 22.15 -19.54 10.06
CA VAL A 350 21.06 -20.48 10.30
C VAL A 350 20.54 -20.26 11.72
N TYR A 351 19.23 -20.07 11.86
CA TYR A 351 18.52 -19.99 13.12
C TYR A 351 17.72 -21.26 13.35
N GLY A 352 17.70 -21.72 14.60
CA GLY A 352 16.93 -22.87 15.00
C GLY A 352 17.54 -24.22 14.62
N PRO A 353 16.82 -25.31 14.93
CA PRO A 353 15.45 -25.28 15.42
C PRO A 353 15.41 -24.99 16.94
N HIS A 354 14.60 -24.02 17.34
CA HIS A 354 14.45 -23.58 18.74
C HIS A 354 13.09 -23.99 19.29
N ARG A 355 12.95 -24.09 20.62
CA ARG A 355 11.72 -24.46 21.31
C ARG A 355 10.96 -23.23 21.80
N CYS A 356 11.65 -22.32 22.47
CA CYS A 356 11.05 -21.13 23.05
C CYS A 356 11.92 -19.87 22.86
N VAL A 357 11.29 -18.72 23.03
CA VAL A 357 11.95 -17.41 23.09
C VAL A 357 11.65 -16.79 24.44
N GLN A 358 12.70 -16.54 25.21
CA GLN A 358 12.62 -15.72 26.41
C GLN A 358 12.55 -14.26 25.98
N THR A 359 11.52 -13.54 26.41
CA THR A 359 11.37 -12.10 26.13
C THR A 359 11.31 -11.34 27.44
N VAL A 360 11.95 -10.18 27.49
CA VAL A 360 11.89 -9.25 28.63
C VAL A 360 11.36 -7.92 28.14
N VAL A 361 10.33 -7.42 28.82
CA VAL A 361 9.67 -6.15 28.51
C VAL A 361 9.81 -5.23 29.71
N ALA A 362 10.34 -4.03 29.46
CA ALA A 362 10.32 -2.94 30.42
C ALA A 362 9.01 -2.15 30.28
N ARG A 363 8.45 -1.73 31.40
CA ARG A 363 7.23 -0.93 31.47
C ARG A 363 7.38 0.17 32.51
N GLY A 364 6.95 1.38 32.19
CA GLY A 364 6.88 2.46 33.17
C GLY A 364 5.86 2.14 34.27
N LEU A 365 6.22 2.37 35.53
CA LEU A 365 5.29 2.20 36.66
C LEU A 365 4.28 3.35 36.68
N LEU A 366 4.77 4.59 36.60
CA LEU A 366 3.96 5.81 36.70
C LEU A 366 3.52 6.35 35.34
N SER A 367 4.30 6.08 34.29
CA SER A 367 4.04 6.53 32.91
C SER A 367 3.61 5.37 32.01
N ASN A 368 2.72 5.64 31.06
CA ASN A 368 2.20 4.62 30.14
C ASN A 368 3.12 4.37 28.93
N TRP A 369 4.24 3.71 29.16
CA TRP A 369 5.10 3.20 28.09
C TRP A 369 5.50 1.75 28.36
N LYS A 370 5.81 1.02 27.30
CA LYS A 370 6.32 -0.35 27.35
C LYS A 370 7.23 -0.61 26.17
N GLN A 371 8.30 -1.36 26.38
CA GLN A 371 9.27 -1.65 25.34
C GLN A 371 9.94 -3.01 25.59
N PRO A 372 9.99 -3.93 24.60
CA PRO A 372 10.85 -5.11 24.69
C PRO A 372 12.32 -4.68 24.70
N ILE A 373 13.09 -5.21 25.64
CA ILE A 373 14.50 -4.83 25.85
C ILE A 373 15.47 -5.99 25.70
N PHE A 374 14.98 -7.22 25.75
CA PHE A 374 15.79 -8.42 25.57
C PHE A 374 14.95 -9.52 24.94
N TYR A 375 15.56 -10.28 24.04
CA TYR A 375 15.04 -11.59 23.66
C TYR A 375 16.19 -12.56 23.42
N ASN A 376 16.01 -13.85 23.73
CA ASN A 376 16.95 -14.88 23.30
C ASN A 376 16.23 -16.22 23.11
N TYR A 377 16.83 -17.12 22.34
CA TYR A 377 16.30 -18.46 22.07
C TYR A 377 16.73 -19.45 23.15
N ASP A 378 15.82 -20.34 23.56
CA ASP A 378 16.08 -21.48 24.46
C ASP A 378 16.91 -21.14 25.71
N THR A 379 16.78 -19.91 26.20
CA THR A 379 17.58 -19.37 27.29
C THR A 379 16.69 -19.14 28.50
N SER A 380 16.99 -19.82 29.61
CA SER A 380 16.31 -19.58 30.88
C SER A 380 16.83 -18.30 31.54
N MET A 381 15.96 -17.62 32.31
CA MET A 381 16.34 -16.42 33.05
C MET A 381 17.24 -16.78 34.24
N THR A 382 18.51 -16.37 34.21
CA THR A 382 19.47 -16.55 35.32
C THR A 382 19.69 -15.24 36.09
N LYS A 383 20.23 -15.34 37.30
CA LYS A 383 20.56 -14.16 38.14
C LYS A 383 21.53 -13.21 37.44
N GLU A 384 22.57 -13.75 36.80
CA GLU A 384 23.55 -12.98 36.06
C GLU A 384 22.93 -12.25 34.87
N LEU A 385 22.12 -12.96 34.08
CA LEU A 385 21.42 -12.37 32.94
C LEU A 385 20.48 -11.25 33.38
N LEU A 386 19.69 -11.48 34.43
CA LEU A 386 18.78 -10.48 34.97
C LEU A 386 19.54 -9.24 35.48
N ASN A 387 20.64 -9.43 36.20
CA ASN A 387 21.49 -8.32 36.67
C ASN A 387 22.08 -7.53 35.50
N ASN A 388 22.53 -8.19 34.43
CA ASN A 388 23.04 -7.54 33.23
C ASN A 388 21.97 -6.68 32.55
N ILE A 389 20.72 -7.18 32.48
CA ILE A 389 19.59 -6.42 31.91
C ILE A 389 19.24 -5.20 32.78
N ILE A 390 19.20 -5.38 34.11
CA ILE A 390 18.93 -4.28 35.05
C ILE A 390 20.03 -3.22 34.97
N GLN A 391 21.29 -3.63 34.89
CA GLN A 391 22.42 -2.72 34.69
C GLN A 391 22.29 -1.95 33.37
N ALA A 392 21.99 -2.63 32.26
CA ALA A 392 21.84 -1.97 30.97
C ALA A 392 20.71 -0.93 30.95
N LEU A 393 19.60 -1.17 31.66
CA LEU A 393 18.55 -0.16 31.83
C LEU A 393 19.01 1.03 32.67
N HIS A 394 19.72 0.76 33.77
CA HIS A 394 20.23 1.79 34.66
C HIS A 394 21.22 2.73 33.96
N GLU A 395 22.14 2.19 33.15
CA GLU A 395 23.07 2.96 32.32
C GLU A 395 22.37 3.86 31.29
N ASN A 396 21.13 3.53 30.92
CA ASN A 396 20.28 4.34 30.04
C ASN A 396 19.29 5.24 30.79
N GLY A 397 19.45 5.38 32.11
CA GLY A 397 18.65 6.29 32.96
C GLY A 397 17.35 5.70 33.49
N PHE A 398 17.05 4.42 33.25
CA PHE A 398 15.81 3.78 33.72
C PHE A 398 16.07 3.00 35.00
N ASN A 399 15.41 3.39 36.08
CA ASN A 399 15.59 2.75 37.39
C ASN A 399 14.58 1.62 37.60
N VAL A 400 15.08 0.39 37.72
CA VAL A 400 14.25 -0.80 37.91
C VAL A 400 13.91 -0.97 39.39
N ILE A 401 12.61 -1.01 39.70
CA ILE A 401 12.12 -1.11 41.10
C ILE A 401 11.38 -2.41 41.37
N ALA A 402 10.92 -3.09 40.33
CA ALA A 402 10.22 -4.36 40.48
C ALA A 402 10.43 -5.27 39.27
N ILE A 403 10.37 -6.58 39.51
CA ILE A 403 10.32 -7.62 38.49
C ILE A 403 9.04 -8.44 38.62
N VAL A 404 8.52 -8.89 37.50
CA VAL A 404 7.33 -9.76 37.41
C VAL A 404 7.67 -10.99 36.57
N SER A 405 7.44 -12.17 37.12
CA SER A 405 7.58 -13.43 36.39
C SER A 405 6.43 -14.37 36.67
N ASP A 406 6.26 -15.39 35.83
CA ASP A 406 5.41 -16.52 36.16
C ASP A 406 6.04 -17.37 37.29
N MET A 407 5.33 -18.43 37.68
CA MET A 407 5.77 -19.38 38.71
C MET A 407 6.28 -20.70 38.12
N GLY A 408 6.85 -20.67 36.91
CA GLY A 408 7.52 -21.83 36.33
C GLY A 408 8.70 -22.30 37.19
N SER A 409 9.06 -23.58 37.11
CA SER A 409 10.13 -24.17 37.94
C SER A 409 11.46 -23.42 37.79
N SER A 410 11.81 -22.97 36.59
CA SER A 410 13.00 -22.15 36.32
C SER A 410 12.95 -20.81 37.07
N ASN A 411 11.82 -20.10 37.01
CA ASN A 411 11.67 -18.79 37.64
C ASN A 411 11.62 -18.90 39.18
N VAL A 412 11.04 -19.97 39.71
CA VAL A 412 11.10 -20.28 41.16
C VAL A 412 12.54 -20.61 41.59
N GLY A 413 13.31 -21.29 40.73
CA GLY A 413 14.75 -21.48 40.94
C GLY A 413 15.50 -20.15 41.03
N LEU A 414 15.28 -19.26 40.06
CA LEU A 414 15.83 -17.91 40.03
C LEU A 414 15.50 -17.11 41.32
N TRP A 415 14.25 -17.19 41.79
CA TRP A 415 13.85 -16.54 43.04
C TRP A 415 14.69 -17.03 44.24
N ARG A 416 14.92 -18.34 44.33
CA ARG A 416 15.76 -18.93 45.37
C ARG A 416 17.22 -18.45 45.28
N ASP A 417 17.77 -18.39 44.07
CA ASP A 417 19.14 -17.92 43.83
C ASP A 417 19.34 -16.42 44.16
N MET A 418 18.24 -15.66 44.12
CA MET A 418 18.19 -14.27 44.57
C MET A 418 17.88 -14.11 46.07
N GLY A 419 17.69 -15.21 46.80
CA GLY A 419 17.37 -15.19 48.23
C GLY A 419 15.94 -14.75 48.54
N ILE A 420 15.01 -14.92 47.60
CA ILE A 420 13.61 -14.58 47.77
C ILE A 420 12.89 -15.69 48.53
N SER A 421 12.14 -15.29 49.55
CA SER A 421 11.36 -16.16 50.43
C SER A 421 10.06 -15.47 50.81
N ILE A 422 9.24 -16.14 51.64
CA ILE A 422 8.00 -15.56 52.17
C ILE A 422 8.28 -14.32 53.03
N THR A 423 9.44 -14.28 53.72
CA THR A 423 9.85 -13.17 54.58
C THR A 423 10.66 -12.11 53.82
N ASN A 424 11.42 -12.51 52.81
CA ASN A 424 12.22 -11.61 51.99
C ASN A 424 11.72 -11.55 50.53
N THR A 425 11.04 -10.48 50.16
CA THR A 425 10.39 -10.33 48.84
C THR A 425 11.15 -9.40 47.88
N SER A 426 12.40 -9.05 48.21
CA SER A 426 13.22 -8.16 47.39
C SER A 426 14.68 -8.54 47.40
N PHE A 427 15.40 -8.12 46.35
CA PHE A 427 16.86 -8.23 46.27
C PHE A 427 17.47 -6.85 46.01
N LYS A 428 18.79 -6.73 46.17
CA LYS A 428 19.51 -5.46 45.96
C LYS A 428 19.79 -5.22 44.49
N HIS A 429 19.48 -4.02 44.02
CA HIS A 429 19.80 -3.55 42.67
C HIS A 429 21.33 -3.56 42.47
N PRO A 430 21.85 -4.14 41.37
CA PRO A 430 23.29 -4.34 41.17
C PRO A 430 24.12 -3.05 41.18
N MET A 431 23.57 -1.93 40.66
CA MET A 431 24.26 -0.63 40.64
C MET A 431 23.89 0.32 41.79
N THR A 432 22.60 0.49 42.12
CA THR A 432 22.15 1.51 43.09
C THR A 432 22.01 1.00 44.52
N ASN A 433 22.10 -0.32 44.74
CA ASN A 433 21.86 -0.99 46.03
C ASN A 433 20.47 -0.72 46.66
N ARG A 434 19.52 -0.19 45.88
CA ARG A 434 18.10 -0.04 46.26
C ARG A 434 17.39 -1.39 46.14
N ASN A 435 16.26 -1.54 46.81
CA ASN A 435 15.49 -2.78 46.74
C ASN A 435 14.75 -2.89 45.39
N VAL A 436 14.85 -4.05 44.77
CA VAL A 436 14.03 -4.47 43.63
C VAL A 436 13.06 -5.54 44.11
N HIS A 437 11.77 -5.25 44.03
CA HIS A 437 10.71 -6.13 44.54
C HIS A 437 10.32 -7.20 43.53
N VAL A 438 10.10 -8.43 43.98
CA VAL A 438 9.71 -9.56 43.13
C VAL A 438 8.22 -9.81 43.25
N PHE A 439 7.53 -9.85 42.12
CA PHE A 439 6.11 -10.15 42.03
C PHE A 439 5.86 -11.39 41.16
N ALA A 440 4.95 -12.24 41.61
CA ALA A 440 4.40 -13.30 40.78
C ALA A 440 3.31 -12.74 39.85
N ASP A 441 3.16 -13.30 38.66
CA ASP A 441 2.05 -12.95 37.78
C ASP A 441 0.69 -13.36 38.40
N VAL A 442 -0.06 -12.35 38.82
CA VAL A 442 -1.35 -12.52 39.51
C VAL A 442 -2.39 -13.27 38.66
N PRO A 443 -2.56 -12.98 37.35
CA PRO A 443 -3.40 -13.79 36.46
C PRO A 443 -3.04 -15.28 36.44
N HIS A 444 -1.76 -15.63 36.41
CA HIS A 444 -1.30 -17.01 36.55
C HIS A 444 -1.68 -17.62 37.90
N MET A 445 -1.46 -16.90 39.01
CA MET A 445 -1.89 -17.36 40.35
C MET A 445 -3.39 -17.62 40.43
N LEU A 446 -4.22 -16.76 39.82
CA LEU A 446 -5.67 -16.92 39.81
C LEU A 446 -6.11 -18.16 39.04
N LYS A 447 -5.45 -18.46 37.91
CA LYS A 447 -5.71 -19.69 37.14
C LYS A 447 -5.33 -20.93 37.94
N LEU A 448 -4.19 -20.92 38.63
CA LEU A 448 -3.75 -22.03 39.48
C LEU A 448 -4.73 -22.25 40.64
N ALA A 449 -5.10 -21.18 41.35
CA ALA A 449 -6.11 -21.25 42.41
C ALA A 449 -7.43 -21.84 41.89
N ARG A 450 -7.88 -21.43 40.69
CA ARG A 450 -9.09 -22.01 40.08
C ARG A 450 -8.91 -23.50 39.79
N ASN A 451 -7.78 -23.90 39.21
CA ASN A 451 -7.54 -25.30 38.85
C ASN A 451 -7.52 -26.19 40.11
N HIS A 452 -6.79 -25.79 41.16
CA HIS A 452 -6.79 -26.52 42.43
C HIS A 452 -8.20 -26.59 43.06
N PHE A 453 -8.95 -25.49 43.01
CA PHE A 453 -10.33 -25.45 43.52
C PHE A 453 -11.26 -26.47 42.82
N LEU A 454 -11.11 -26.62 41.50
CA LEU A 454 -11.96 -27.52 40.71
C LEU A 454 -11.50 -28.98 40.76
N ASP A 455 -10.19 -29.21 40.82
CA ASP A 455 -9.62 -30.55 40.79
C ASP A 455 -9.69 -31.23 42.17
N GLN A 456 -9.24 -30.53 43.22
CA GLN A 456 -9.08 -31.10 44.56
C GLN A 456 -9.92 -30.37 45.63
N GLY A 457 -10.32 -29.12 45.40
CA GLY A 457 -10.90 -28.27 46.42
C GLY A 457 -9.86 -27.77 47.43
N PHE A 458 -10.32 -27.03 48.43
CA PHE A 458 -9.49 -26.46 49.50
C PHE A 458 -9.95 -26.96 50.86
N ILE A 459 -8.98 -27.27 51.71
CA ILE A 459 -9.17 -27.47 53.14
C ILE A 459 -8.75 -26.18 53.82
N LEU A 460 -9.71 -25.50 54.44
CA LEU A 460 -9.45 -24.27 55.18
C LEU A 460 -8.75 -24.57 56.52
N PRO A 461 -8.10 -23.57 57.15
CA PRO A 461 -7.44 -23.75 58.45
C PRO A 461 -8.35 -24.26 59.58
N ASN A 462 -9.67 -24.08 59.45
CA ASN A 462 -10.67 -24.61 60.36
C ASN A 462 -11.08 -26.07 60.06
N GLY A 463 -10.33 -26.77 59.19
CA GLY A 463 -10.58 -28.16 58.79
C GLY A 463 -11.73 -28.32 57.78
N LYS A 464 -12.42 -27.25 57.38
CA LYS A 464 -13.59 -27.34 56.50
C LYS A 464 -13.19 -27.43 55.03
N TYR A 465 -13.78 -28.40 54.34
CA TYR A 465 -13.62 -28.59 52.90
C TYR A 465 -14.54 -27.66 52.09
N ILE A 466 -13.99 -27.08 51.02
CA ILE A 466 -14.71 -26.30 50.01
C ILE A 466 -14.22 -26.71 48.62
N GLY A 467 -15.12 -27.09 47.71
CA GLY A 467 -14.75 -27.45 46.34
C GLY A 467 -15.84 -27.17 45.32
N LYS A 468 -15.68 -27.72 44.11
CA LYS A 468 -16.59 -27.50 42.97
C LYS A 468 -18.06 -27.87 43.23
N ASN A 469 -18.35 -28.74 44.19
CA ASN A 469 -19.69 -29.22 44.49
C ASN A 469 -20.68 -28.07 44.78
N ILE A 470 -20.22 -27.03 45.46
CA ILE A 470 -21.02 -25.84 45.77
C ILE A 470 -21.43 -25.10 44.48
N LEU A 471 -20.53 -25.03 43.50
CA LEU A 471 -20.82 -24.41 42.21
C LEU A 471 -21.77 -25.28 41.38
N GLN A 472 -21.62 -26.60 41.41
CA GLN A 472 -22.52 -27.53 40.72
C GLN A 472 -23.94 -27.44 41.28
N GLN A 473 -24.11 -27.32 42.60
CA GLN A 473 -25.43 -27.13 43.20
C GLN A 473 -26.03 -25.77 42.83
N LEU A 474 -25.21 -24.71 42.84
CA LEU A 474 -25.65 -23.39 42.38
C LEU A 474 -26.08 -23.39 40.91
N MET A 475 -25.44 -24.21 40.07
CA MET A 475 -25.83 -24.39 38.67
C MET A 475 -27.17 -25.13 38.54
N LYS A 476 -27.38 -26.24 39.25
CA LYS A 476 -28.66 -26.96 39.27
C LYS A 476 -29.83 -26.07 39.67
N LEU A 477 -29.64 -25.17 40.64
CA LEU A 477 -30.68 -24.20 41.05
C LEU A 477 -31.02 -23.18 39.94
N ASN A 478 -30.13 -22.96 38.99
CA ASN A 478 -30.33 -22.06 37.85
C ASN A 478 -30.81 -22.80 36.58
N GLU A 479 -30.92 -24.13 36.60
CA GLU A 479 -31.46 -24.91 35.48
C GLU A 479 -32.97 -24.65 35.34
N GLY A 480 -33.45 -24.52 34.10
CA GLY A 480 -34.87 -24.30 33.80
C GLY A 480 -35.42 -22.90 34.06
N ASN A 481 -34.60 -21.96 34.56
CA ASN A 481 -35.02 -20.58 34.85
C ASN A 481 -34.28 -19.56 33.95
N ASP A 482 -35.03 -18.64 33.33
CA ASP A 482 -34.45 -17.54 32.55
C ASP A 482 -33.75 -16.50 33.44
N PHE A 483 -34.28 -16.28 34.65
CA PHE A 483 -33.69 -15.39 35.65
C PHE A 483 -32.75 -16.14 36.58
N LYS A 484 -31.45 -16.10 36.27
CA LYS A 484 -30.41 -16.84 37.01
C LYS A 484 -29.79 -16.00 38.13
N LEU A 485 -29.76 -16.56 39.34
CA LEU A 485 -29.08 -15.96 40.50
C LEU A 485 -27.57 -15.83 40.28
N ALA A 486 -26.97 -16.76 39.54
CA ALA A 486 -25.54 -16.76 39.21
C ALA A 486 -25.29 -16.76 37.68
N HIS A 487 -25.83 -15.76 36.97
CA HIS A 487 -25.74 -15.64 35.50
C HIS A 487 -24.34 -15.72 34.89
N LYS A 488 -23.27 -15.45 35.65
CA LYS A 488 -21.87 -15.51 35.17
C LYS A 488 -21.28 -16.91 35.15
N ILE A 489 -21.91 -17.87 35.82
CA ILE A 489 -21.43 -19.25 35.89
C ILE A 489 -22.22 -20.11 34.90
N SER A 490 -21.49 -20.99 34.22
CA SER A 490 -22.00 -21.95 33.25
C SER A 490 -21.12 -23.19 33.28
N ASP A 491 -21.50 -24.25 32.57
CA ASP A 491 -20.76 -25.53 32.62
C ASP A 491 -19.29 -25.34 32.27
N ARG A 492 -19.00 -24.45 31.33
CA ARG A 492 -17.63 -24.07 30.90
C ARG A 492 -16.74 -23.56 32.03
N HIS A 493 -17.31 -23.09 33.15
CA HIS A 493 -16.57 -22.64 34.32
C HIS A 493 -16.20 -23.79 35.28
N ILE A 494 -16.89 -24.94 35.18
CA ILE A 494 -16.70 -26.12 36.03
C ILE A 494 -15.99 -27.25 35.27
N SER A 495 -16.47 -27.61 34.06
CA SER A 495 -15.85 -28.61 33.18
C SER A 495 -14.68 -28.00 32.40
N VAL A 496 -13.70 -27.48 33.13
CA VAL A 496 -12.56 -26.78 32.54
C VAL A 496 -11.53 -27.78 32.00
N GLU A 497 -11.59 -28.04 30.71
CA GLU A 497 -10.68 -28.95 29.99
C GLU A 497 -9.76 -28.21 29.01
N GLY A 498 -8.56 -28.77 28.82
CA GLY A 498 -7.58 -28.29 27.83
C GLY A 498 -7.30 -26.78 27.89
N THR A 499 -7.47 -26.10 26.75
CA THR A 499 -7.16 -24.66 26.59
C THR A 499 -8.04 -23.75 27.47
N ALA A 500 -9.20 -24.21 27.95
CA ALA A 500 -10.05 -23.44 28.87
C ALA A 500 -9.38 -23.20 30.23
N ARG A 501 -8.41 -24.05 30.62
CA ARG A 501 -7.59 -23.86 31.84
C ARG A 501 -6.71 -22.62 31.77
N MET A 502 -6.40 -22.13 30.57
CA MET A 502 -5.61 -20.91 30.38
C MET A 502 -6.46 -19.63 30.36
N ASN A 503 -7.79 -19.74 30.33
CA ASN A 503 -8.67 -18.58 30.24
C ASN A 503 -8.84 -17.90 31.61
N VAL A 504 -8.21 -16.73 31.77
CA VAL A 504 -8.24 -15.94 33.01
C VAL A 504 -9.64 -15.42 33.32
N ARG A 505 -10.45 -15.07 32.30
CA ARG A 505 -11.81 -14.56 32.52
C ARG A 505 -12.69 -15.59 33.20
N LEU A 506 -12.59 -16.86 32.80
CA LEU A 506 -13.34 -17.95 33.46
C LEU A 506 -12.89 -18.12 34.92
N ALA A 507 -11.58 -18.04 35.19
CA ALA A 507 -11.05 -18.11 36.54
C ALA A 507 -11.53 -16.94 37.43
N ALA A 508 -11.52 -15.71 36.90
CA ALA A 508 -11.99 -14.52 37.61
C ALA A 508 -13.49 -14.57 37.91
N ASN A 509 -14.30 -15.12 37.00
CA ASN A 509 -15.74 -15.28 37.22
C ASN A 509 -16.05 -16.25 38.36
N VAL A 510 -15.31 -17.36 38.46
CA VAL A 510 -15.43 -18.36 39.54
C VAL A 510 -15.22 -17.70 40.90
N PHE A 511 -14.20 -16.85 41.03
CA PHE A 511 -13.89 -16.14 42.27
C PHE A 511 -14.52 -14.74 42.36
N SER A 512 -15.65 -14.51 41.68
CA SER A 512 -16.28 -13.19 41.67
C SER A 512 -17.16 -12.92 42.89
N ASN A 513 -17.23 -11.65 43.30
CA ASN A 513 -18.14 -11.19 44.36
C ASN A 513 -19.62 -11.50 44.06
N THR A 514 -20.01 -11.48 42.78
CA THR A 514 -21.39 -11.82 42.36
C THR A 514 -21.73 -13.28 42.65
N VAL A 515 -20.81 -14.20 42.40
CA VAL A 515 -21.00 -15.63 42.69
C VAL A 515 -21.01 -15.87 44.19
N ALA A 516 -20.13 -15.20 44.94
CA ALA A 516 -20.12 -15.26 46.40
C ALA A 516 -21.47 -14.85 47.02
N LYS A 517 -22.07 -13.75 46.53
CA LYS A 517 -23.39 -13.28 46.97
C LYS A 517 -24.51 -14.25 46.61
N ALA A 518 -24.47 -14.85 45.42
CA ALA A 518 -25.46 -15.84 45.02
C ALA A 518 -25.42 -17.07 45.93
N ILE A 519 -24.21 -17.59 46.24
CA ILE A 519 -24.04 -18.70 47.18
C ILE A 519 -24.55 -18.33 48.57
N LEU A 520 -24.27 -17.12 49.05
CA LEU A 520 -24.73 -16.64 50.35
C LEU A 520 -26.26 -16.54 50.43
N PHE A 521 -26.89 -15.99 49.40
CA PHE A 521 -28.35 -15.90 49.30
C PHE A 521 -28.97 -17.31 49.31
N CYS A 522 -28.41 -18.23 48.51
CA CYS A 522 -28.89 -19.60 48.47
C CYS A 522 -28.72 -20.34 49.79
N GLY A 523 -27.60 -20.14 50.48
CA GLY A 523 -27.36 -20.74 51.80
C GLY A 523 -28.29 -20.18 52.89
N ASN A 524 -28.48 -18.86 52.94
CA ASN A 524 -29.37 -18.23 53.92
C ASN A 524 -30.84 -18.67 53.77
N ASN A 525 -31.28 -18.85 52.53
CA ASN A 525 -32.64 -19.31 52.22
C ASN A 525 -32.78 -20.85 52.21
N LYS A 526 -31.76 -21.58 52.69
CA LYS A 526 -31.73 -23.05 52.79
C LYS A 526 -31.84 -23.81 51.45
N TYR A 527 -31.51 -23.17 50.33
CA TYR A 527 -31.39 -23.83 49.02
C TYR A 527 -30.08 -24.63 48.87
N ILE A 528 -29.08 -24.33 49.70
CA ILE A 528 -27.79 -25.04 49.80
C ILE A 528 -27.53 -25.35 51.27
N ASN A 529 -27.66 -26.60 51.69
CA ASN A 529 -27.46 -27.01 53.09
C ASN A 529 -26.24 -27.92 53.29
N ASP A 530 -25.85 -28.67 52.25
CA ASP A 530 -24.95 -29.83 52.40
C ASP A 530 -23.46 -29.48 52.31
N TYR A 531 -23.11 -28.20 52.19
CA TYR A 531 -21.73 -27.76 51.97
C TYR A 531 -21.41 -26.55 52.84
N ASN A 532 -20.14 -26.37 53.20
CA ASN A 532 -19.61 -25.27 54.03
C ASN A 532 -19.71 -23.89 53.32
N TRP A 533 -20.93 -23.47 52.95
CA TRP A 533 -21.22 -22.30 52.13
C TRP A 533 -20.95 -20.98 52.85
N LYS A 534 -21.01 -20.97 54.20
CA LYS A 534 -20.69 -19.79 55.02
C LYS A 534 -19.23 -19.39 54.86
N GLU A 535 -18.36 -20.37 54.67
CA GLU A 535 -16.90 -20.23 54.59
C GLU A 535 -16.43 -19.85 53.18
N VAL A 536 -17.22 -20.14 52.14
CA VAL A 536 -16.97 -19.72 50.75
C VAL A 536 -16.87 -18.20 50.64
N LYS A 537 -17.63 -17.46 51.45
CA LYS A 537 -17.64 -15.99 51.51
C LYS A 537 -16.25 -15.42 51.82
N LEU A 538 -15.54 -16.02 52.79
CA LEU A 538 -14.21 -15.57 53.21
C LEU A 538 -13.17 -15.78 52.11
N TYR A 539 -13.35 -16.83 51.30
CA TYR A 539 -12.42 -17.19 50.23
C TYR A 539 -12.61 -16.34 48.96
N THR A 540 -13.85 -16.20 48.50
CA THR A 540 -14.18 -15.44 47.27
C THR A 540 -14.02 -13.94 47.43
N ILE A 541 -14.29 -13.35 48.61
CA ILE A 541 -14.09 -11.91 48.84
C ILE A 541 -12.61 -11.56 49.05
N LYS A 542 -11.81 -12.44 49.68
CA LYS A 542 -10.36 -12.21 49.85
C LYS A 542 -9.56 -12.36 48.55
N LEU A 543 -9.97 -13.26 47.64
CA LEU A 543 -9.36 -13.41 46.31
C LEU A 543 -9.84 -12.37 45.31
N ALA A 544 -11.07 -11.87 45.46
CA ALA A 544 -11.61 -10.77 44.67
C ALA A 544 -11.01 -9.42 45.10
N ILE A 545 -9.68 -9.33 45.21
CA ILE A 545 -8.95 -8.06 45.35
C ILE A 545 -9.36 -7.19 44.15
N LYS A 546 -10.37 -6.37 44.44
CA LYS A 546 -10.71 -5.05 43.91
C LYS A 546 -10.11 -4.78 42.52
N ASN A 547 -10.92 -5.01 41.48
CA ASN A 547 -10.81 -4.32 40.18
C ASN A 547 -9.47 -4.45 39.41
N MET A 548 -8.80 -5.60 39.40
CA MET A 548 -7.60 -5.76 38.54
C MET A 548 -7.87 -5.87 37.02
N TYR A 549 -9.13 -6.01 36.58
CA TYR A 549 -9.43 -6.37 35.18
C TYR A 549 -10.39 -5.45 34.42
N ARG A 550 -10.74 -4.28 34.97
CA ARG A 550 -11.76 -3.41 34.35
C ARG A 550 -11.24 -2.33 33.40
N ARG A 551 -9.95 -2.32 33.02
CA ARG A 551 -9.37 -1.26 32.18
C ARG A 551 -8.39 -1.70 31.09
N SER A 552 -8.15 -3.00 30.88
CA SER A 552 -7.19 -3.46 29.86
C SER A 552 -7.82 -3.90 28.53
N PHE A 553 -9.15 -3.84 28.42
CA PHE A 553 -9.90 -4.11 27.19
C PHE A 553 -11.16 -3.24 27.20
N ASP A 554 -10.99 -1.95 26.91
CA ASP A 554 -11.98 -1.08 26.27
C ASP A 554 -11.21 -0.03 25.47
#